data_AF-A0A417QZ75-F1
#
_entry.id   AF-A0A417QZ75-F1
#
_cell.length_a   1.000
_cell.length_b   1.000
_cell.length_c   1.000
_cell.angle_alpha   90.00
_cell.angle_beta   90.00
_cell.angle_gamma   90.00
#
_symmetry.space_group_name_H-M   'P 1'
#
loop_
_entity.id
_entity.type
_entity.pdbx_description
1 polymer ?
#
loop_
_entity_poly.entity_id
_entity_poly.type
_entity_poly.pdbx_seq_one_letter_code
_entity_poly.pdbx_strand_id
1 'polypeptide(L)' 'MAKIVKIGSSENKDKRLLQLTNNLNTLKASLANMIEQYENEGAEEKKLDTMTEALDALEDAYDALNDILLEER' A
#
# COMPACT_ATOMS: atom_id res chain seq x y z
N MET A 1 -43.13 3.79 10.66
CA MET A 1 -42.39 4.64 9.70
C MET A 1 -40.91 4.36 9.87
N ALA A 2 -40.33 3.65 8.90
CA ALA A 2 -38.94 3.20 8.97
C ALA A 2 -37.99 4.35 8.63
N LYS A 3 -37.08 4.69 9.55
CA LYS A 3 -35.90 5.47 9.24
C LYS A 3 -34.69 4.59 9.56
N ILE A 4 -34.27 3.81 8.57
CA ILE A 4 -33.03 3.02 8.67
C ILE A 4 -31.87 4.02 8.61
N VAL A 5 -31.22 4.22 9.75
CA VAL A 5 -30.02 5.05 9.88
C VAL A 5 -28.80 4.21 9.48
N LYS A 6 -28.41 4.24 8.20
CA LYS A 6 -27.10 3.75 7.75
C LYS A 6 -26.04 4.85 7.94
N ILE A 7 -25.67 5.16 9.18
CA ILE A 7 -24.64 6.19 9.45
C ILE A 7 -23.26 5.59 9.81
N GLY A 8 -23.13 4.29 10.06
CA GLY A 8 -21.86 3.73 10.59
C GLY A 8 -20.98 2.90 9.65
N SER A 9 -21.43 2.49 8.46
CA SER A 9 -20.73 1.42 7.70
C SER A 9 -19.84 1.90 6.56
N SER A 10 -20.11 3.04 5.91
CA SER A 10 -19.29 3.52 4.78
C SER A 10 -18.07 4.29 5.28
N GLU A 11 -18.30 5.25 6.18
CA GLU A 11 -17.22 6.07 6.76
C GLU A 11 -16.13 5.24 7.47
N ASN A 12 -16.49 4.07 8.00
CA ASN A 12 -15.53 3.12 8.58
C ASN A 12 -14.74 2.32 7.54
N LYS A 13 -15.30 2.09 6.34
CA LYS A 13 -14.59 1.44 5.23
C LYS A 13 -13.58 2.41 4.62
N ASP A 14 -13.98 3.66 4.38
CA ASP A 14 -13.12 4.67 3.74
C ASP A 14 -11.94 5.02 4.66
N LYS A 15 -12.19 5.15 5.97
CA LYS A 15 -11.11 5.29 6.98
C LYS A 15 -10.15 4.10 7.00
N ARG A 16 -10.66 2.87 6.87
CA ARG A 16 -9.82 1.66 6.81
C ARG A 16 -9.03 1.59 5.51
N LEU A 17 -9.62 1.99 4.39
CA LEU A 17 -8.94 2.05 3.10
C LEU A 17 -7.81 3.08 3.13
N LEU A 18 -8.05 4.26 3.70
CA LEU A 18 -7.02 5.28 3.91
C LEU A 18 -5.89 4.77 4.81
N GLN A 19 -6.22 4.09 5.91
CA GLN A 19 -5.21 3.47 6.79
C GLN A 19 -4.39 2.41 6.05
N LEU A 20 -5.05 1.55 5.27
CA LEU A 20 -4.37 0.51 4.49
C LEU A 20 -3.42 1.13 3.45
N THR A 21 -3.86 2.17 2.75
CA THR A 21 -3.07 2.89 1.74
C THR A 21 -1.85 3.57 2.37
N ASN A 22 -2.00 4.19 3.54
CA ASN A 22 -0.89 4.77 4.28
C ASN A 22 0.11 3.72 4.80
N ASN A 23 -0.39 2.60 5.31
CA ASN A 23 0.45 1.48 5.73
C ASN A 23 1.23 0.90 4.55
N LEU A 24 0.58 0.77 3.40
CA LEU A 24 1.20 0.27 2.18
C LEU A 24 2.31 1.21 1.67
N ASN A 25 2.07 2.53 1.67
CA ASN A 25 3.11 3.50 1.34
C ASN A 25 4.33 3.40 2.28
N THR A 26 4.08 3.17 3.58
CA THR A 26 5.14 2.99 4.58
C THR A 26 5.92 1.70 4.33
N LEU A 27 5.22 0.60 4.01
CA LEU A 27 5.83 -0.68 3.69
C LEU A 27 6.70 -0.60 2.43
N LYS A 28 6.20 0.07 1.38
CA LYS A 28 6.96 0.36 0.15
C LYS A 28 8.27 1.08 0.46
N ALA A 29 8.21 2.18 1.20
CA ALA A 29 9.40 2.95 1.56
C ALA A 29 10.39 2.12 2.38
N SER A 30 9.89 1.28 3.30
CA SER A 30 10.72 0.37 4.09
C SER A 30 11.39 -0.70 3.23
N LEU A 31 10.69 -1.26 2.23
CA LEU A 31 11.25 -2.26 1.33
C LEU A 31 12.31 -1.66 0.41
N ALA A 32 12.06 -0.47 -0.16
CA ALA A 32 13.04 0.26 -0.97
C ALA A 32 14.35 0.51 -0.20
N ASN A 33 14.25 0.95 1.07
CA ASN A 33 15.42 1.14 1.91
C ASN A 33 16.15 -0.18 2.22
N MET A 34 15.42 -1.29 2.34
CA MET A 34 16.02 -2.60 2.57
C MET A 34 16.74 -3.13 1.32
N ILE A 35 16.20 -2.89 0.12
CA ILE A 35 16.88 -3.18 -1.16
C ILE A 35 18.21 -2.44 -1.22
N GLU A 36 18.21 -1.13 -0.97
CA GLU A 36 19.44 -0.32 -0.95
C GLU A 36 20.48 -0.86 0.04
N GLN A 37 20.06 -1.30 1.23
CA GLN A 37 20.97 -1.94 2.19
C GLN A 37 21.57 -3.24 1.66
N TYR A 38 20.76 -4.11 1.05
CA TYR A 38 21.25 -5.35 0.45
C TYR A 38 22.17 -5.11 -0.75
N GLU A 39 21.90 -4.09 -1.57
CA GLU A 39 22.78 -3.68 -2.67
C GLU A 39 24.16 -3.25 -2.13
N ASN A 40 24.16 -2.43 -1.08
CA ASN A 40 25.40 -1.97 -0.43
C ASN A 40 26.19 -3.10 0.25
N GLU A 41 25.50 -4.14 0.74
CA GLU A 41 26.14 -5.35 1.31
C GLU A 41 26.64 -6.34 0.25
N GLY A 42 26.39 -6.07 -1.04
CA GLY A 42 26.77 -6.96 -2.14
C GLY A 42 25.94 -8.24 -2.15
N ALA A 43 24.64 -8.15 -1.84
CA ALA A 43 23.73 -9.27 -1.93
C ALA A 43 23.66 -9.87 -3.34
N GLU A 44 23.27 -11.13 -3.41
CA GLU A 44 23.08 -11.83 -4.70
C GLU A 44 22.05 -11.10 -5.57
N GLU A 45 22.39 -10.88 -6.84
CA GLU A 45 21.55 -10.21 -7.85
C GLU A 45 20.13 -10.79 -7.88
N LYS A 46 19.99 -12.13 -7.89
CA LYS A 46 18.69 -12.80 -7.86
C LYS A 46 17.81 -12.42 -6.67
N LYS A 47 18.42 -12.17 -5.50
CA LYS A 47 17.70 -11.75 -4.29
C LYS A 47 17.22 -10.31 -4.45
N LEU A 48 18.08 -9.44 -4.98
CA LEU A 48 17.74 -8.05 -5.29
C LEU A 48 16.61 -7.99 -6.33
N ASP A 49 16.70 -8.77 -7.41
CA ASP A 49 15.66 -8.87 -8.44
C ASP A 49 14.31 -9.24 -7.81
N THR A 50 14.28 -10.28 -6.97
CA THR A 50 13.04 -10.72 -6.29
C THR A 50 12.48 -9.63 -5.36
N MET A 51 13.35 -8.87 -4.68
CA MET A 51 12.93 -7.79 -3.80
C MET A 51 12.42 -6.57 -4.57
N THR A 52 13.03 -6.24 -5.71
CA THR A 52 12.58 -5.19 -6.63
C THR A 52 11.23 -5.55 -7.25
N GLU A 53 11.04 -6.80 -7.70
CA GLU A 53 9.73 -7.29 -8.17
C GLU A 53 8.65 -7.16 -7.08
N ALA A 54 9.00 -7.45 -5.83
CA ALA A 54 8.09 -7.27 -4.71
C ALA A 54 7.78 -5.79 -4.43
N LEU A 55 8.74 -4.89 -4.63
CA LEU A 55 8.53 -3.44 -4.50
C LEU A 55 7.59 -2.92 -5.58
N ASP A 56 7.78 -3.33 -6.83
CA ASP A 56 6.93 -2.97 -7.96
C ASP A 56 5.48 -3.43 -7.70
N ALA A 57 5.30 -4.66 -7.20
CA ALA A 57 3.96 -5.15 -6.84
C ALA A 57 3.30 -4.34 -5.71
N LEU A 58 4.08 -3.79 -4.77
CA LEU A 58 3.56 -2.89 -3.73
C LEU A 58 3.23 -1.50 -4.30
N GLU A 59 3.99 -1.01 -5.28
CA GLU A 59 3.68 0.21 -6.02
C GLU A 59 2.36 0.09 -6.78
N ASP A 60 2.20 -0.98 -7.55
CA ASP A 60 0.96 -1.28 -8.28
C ASP A 60 -0.25 -1.36 -7.33
N ALA A 61 -0.07 -2.03 -6.18
CA ALA A 61 -1.12 -2.13 -5.18
C ALA A 61 -1.44 -0.77 -4.54
N TYR A 62 -0.42 0.07 -4.30
CA TYR A 62 -0.61 1.40 -3.72
C TYR A 62 -1.38 2.30 -4.68
N ASP A 63 -0.97 2.32 -5.95
CA ASP A 63 -1.61 3.13 -6.97
C ASP A 63 -3.08 2.72 -7.16
N ALA A 64 -3.37 1.41 -7.23
CA ALA A 64 -4.75 0.92 -7.32
C ALA A 64 -5.63 1.32 -6.12
N LEU A 65 -5.10 1.28 -4.89
CA LEU A 65 -5.86 1.71 -3.71
C LEU A 65 -6.00 3.24 -3.64
N ASN A 66 -4.97 3.97 -4.07
CA ASN A 66 -4.98 5.42 -4.12
C ASN A 66 -5.97 5.94 -5.17
N ASP A 67 -6.07 5.29 -6.34
CA ASP A 67 -7.06 5.59 -7.36
C ASP A 67 -8.49 5.45 -6.82
N ILE A 68 -8.80 4.37 -6.10
CA ILE A 68 -10.11 4.19 -5.44
C ILE A 68 -10.38 5.32 -4.45
N LEU A 69 -9.38 5.72 -3.64
CA LEU A 69 -9.52 6.83 -2.69
C LEU A 69 -9.74 8.18 -3.37
N LEU A 70 -9.16 8.39 -4.55
CA LEU A 70 -9.33 9.61 -5.34
C LEU A 70 -10.66 9.65 -6.09
N GLU A 71 -11.14 8.50 -6.57
CA GLU A 71 -12.47 8.36 -7.20
C GLU A 71 -13.62 8.60 -6.22
N GLU A 72 -13.43 8.40 -4.91
CA GLU A 72 -14.41 8.71 -3.87
C GLU A 72 -14.49 10.20 -3.47
N ARG A 73 -13.70 11.11 -4.09
CA ARG A 73 -13.65 12.55 -3.72
C ARG A 73 -14.38 13.50 -4.67
#